data_AF-A0A0G4IQ92-F1
#
_entry.id   AF-A0A0G4IQ92-F1
#
_cell.length_a   1.000
_cell.length_b   1.000
_cell.length_c   1.000
_cell.angle_alpha   90.00
_cell.angle_beta   90.00
_cell.angle_gamma   90.00
#
_symmetry.space_group_name_H-M   'P 1'
#
loop_
_entity.id
_entity.type
_entity.pdbx_description
1 polymer ?
#
loop_
_entity_poly.entity_id
_entity_poly.type
_entity_poly.pdbx_seq_one_letter_code
_entity_poly.pdbx_strand_id
1 'polypeptide(L)'
;MDTVMKGLVGALAAIAPVAARLQRSRCASTAVGFDRAEMDSEAKMEFKPYGLHIMVGSGAPSTWPSNWDTTDTGKAFVAAAKGVKSDVKVKVTACDAPVGHVFVFPASVRYEFQSNPTSTDATRILRVHASKEANEGTLLPKCSPVGPMIFVCSHAARDARCGACGPVLVNTFREEIASLRLAADVFACSHIGGHKYAGNAIIFAARDRQSRGDWFGYVKPDRVRTILRYTLEGESDLKSDPVIQGTWRGCVDCEDIEDLARST
;
A
#
# COMPACT_ATOMS: atom_id res chain seq x y z
N MET A 1 51.93 -14.12 -42.53
CA MET A 1 51.59 -12.80 -41.95
C MET A 1 50.83 -12.07 -43.03
N ASP A 2 49.51 -12.23 -43.04
CA ASP A 2 48.54 -11.42 -43.80
C ASP A 2 47.17 -12.08 -43.63
N THR A 3 46.28 -11.36 -42.94
CA THR A 3 44.81 -11.30 -43.09
C THR A 3 44.23 -10.88 -41.73
N VAL A 4 44.43 -9.61 -41.40
CA VAL A 4 43.60 -8.88 -40.44
C VAL A 4 42.44 -8.26 -41.22
N MET A 5 41.28 -8.12 -40.56
CA MET A 5 40.00 -7.56 -41.04
C MET A 5 39.10 -8.48 -41.88
N LYS A 6 38.07 -9.03 -41.21
CA LYS A 6 36.68 -9.06 -41.71
C LYS A 6 35.71 -9.49 -40.60
N GLY A 7 34.74 -8.63 -40.30
CA GLY A 7 33.40 -9.06 -39.91
C GLY A 7 33.07 -9.18 -38.43
N LEU A 8 33.02 -8.04 -37.73
CA LEU A 8 32.02 -7.86 -36.67
C LEU A 8 30.65 -7.72 -37.35
N VAL A 9 29.62 -8.41 -36.86
CA VAL A 9 28.17 -8.07 -36.81
C VAL A 9 27.37 -9.37 -36.87
N GLY A 10 26.68 -9.72 -35.77
CA GLY A 10 25.64 -10.74 -35.84
C GLY A 10 25.27 -11.38 -34.50
N ALA A 11 24.50 -10.64 -33.70
CA ALA A 11 23.40 -11.10 -32.83
C ALA A 11 23.36 -10.34 -31.49
N LEU A 12 23.26 -9.02 -31.52
CA LEU A 12 22.47 -8.35 -30.48
C LEU A 12 21.00 -8.62 -30.83
N ALA A 13 20.39 -9.60 -30.16
CA ALA A 13 18.95 -9.62 -30.03
C ALA A 13 18.55 -8.30 -29.37
N ALA A 14 17.93 -7.41 -30.15
CA ALA A 14 17.46 -6.13 -29.66
C ALA A 14 16.47 -6.38 -28.52
N ILE A 15 16.88 -6.06 -27.29
CA ILE A 15 15.96 -5.93 -26.16
C ILE A 15 15.15 -4.67 -26.47
N ALA A 16 13.96 -4.86 -27.03
CA ALA A 16 13.03 -3.76 -27.21
C ALA A 16 12.76 -3.10 -25.84
N PRO A 17 12.64 -1.77 -25.77
CA PRO A 17 12.31 -1.09 -24.52
C PRO A 17 10.98 -1.61 -23.98
N VAL A 18 10.90 -1.79 -22.66
CA VAL A 18 9.75 -2.32 -21.90
C VAL A 18 8.41 -1.66 -22.31
N ALA A 19 8.46 -0.42 -22.79
CA ALA A 19 7.32 0.31 -23.35
C ALA A 19 6.56 -0.46 -24.45
N ALA A 20 7.25 -1.27 -25.27
CA ALA A 20 6.61 -2.05 -26.34
C ALA A 20 5.86 -3.30 -25.83
N ARG A 21 6.09 -3.74 -24.59
CA ARG A 21 5.38 -4.87 -23.98
C ARG A 21 4.07 -4.45 -23.28
N LEU A 22 3.85 -3.16 -23.10
CA LEU A 22 2.69 -2.55 -22.40
C LEU A 22 1.37 -2.59 -23.18
N GLN A 23 1.29 -3.22 -24.35
CA GLN A 23 0.07 -3.13 -25.17
C GLN A 23 -1.07 -4.10 -24.80
N ARG A 24 -0.96 -5.00 -23.80
CA ARG A 24 -2.11 -5.84 -23.39
C ARG A 24 -2.17 -6.17 -21.90
N SER A 25 -2.34 -5.14 -21.07
CA SER A 25 -3.02 -5.31 -19.77
C SER A 25 -4.48 -4.87 -19.95
N ARG A 26 -5.41 -5.82 -20.06
CA ARG A 26 -6.85 -5.52 -20.23
C ARG A 26 -7.44 -5.00 -18.91
N CYS A 27 -7.19 -3.74 -18.62
CA CYS A 27 -7.93 -2.91 -17.65
C CYS A 27 -8.20 -1.51 -18.24
N ALA A 28 -8.29 -1.42 -19.55
CA ALA A 28 -8.64 -0.21 -20.32
C ALA A 28 -10.16 0.02 -20.39
N SER A 29 -10.92 -0.43 -19.39
CA SER A 29 -12.37 -0.26 -19.38
C SER A 29 -12.72 1.13 -18.83
N THR A 30 -13.51 1.89 -19.58
CA THR A 30 -14.05 3.20 -19.15
C THR A 30 -15.04 3.11 -17.98
N ALA A 31 -15.50 1.90 -17.61
CA ALA A 31 -16.42 1.70 -16.49
C ALA A 31 -15.71 1.38 -15.17
N VAL A 32 -14.63 0.59 -15.21
CA VAL A 32 -13.96 0.06 -14.00
C VAL A 32 -12.45 0.20 -13.98
N GLY A 33 -11.82 0.49 -15.12
CA GLY A 33 -10.37 0.47 -15.27
C GLY A 33 -9.70 1.82 -15.10
N PHE A 34 -8.58 2.02 -15.81
CA PHE A 34 -7.80 3.26 -15.75
C PHE A 34 -8.28 4.35 -16.71
N ASP A 35 -9.19 4.01 -17.64
CA ASP A 35 -9.74 4.94 -18.63
C ASP A 35 -11.05 5.61 -18.16
N ARG A 36 -11.39 5.48 -16.87
CA ARG A 36 -12.54 6.20 -16.30
C ARG A 36 -12.27 7.70 -16.33
N ALA A 37 -13.28 8.49 -16.69
CA ALA A 37 -13.15 9.94 -16.85
C ALA A 37 -12.67 10.66 -15.59
N GLU A 38 -12.98 10.12 -14.40
CA GLU A 38 -12.56 10.69 -13.12
C GLU A 38 -11.09 10.42 -12.73
N MET A 39 -10.33 9.61 -13.47
CA MET A 39 -8.95 9.22 -13.09
C MET A 39 -7.93 10.37 -13.14
N ASP A 40 -8.26 11.43 -13.86
CA ASP A 40 -7.47 12.66 -13.95
C ASP A 40 -8.17 13.83 -13.23
N SER A 41 -9.19 13.54 -12.43
CA SER A 41 -9.91 14.53 -11.63
C SER A 41 -9.07 15.00 -10.44
N GLU A 42 -9.08 16.32 -10.21
CA GLU A 42 -8.57 16.95 -8.98
C GLU A 42 -9.54 16.81 -7.78
N ALA A 43 -10.55 15.94 -7.87
CA ALA A 43 -11.53 15.76 -6.80
C ALA A 43 -10.84 15.44 -5.48
N LYS A 44 -10.90 16.41 -4.55
CA LYS A 44 -10.42 16.24 -3.18
C LYS A 44 -11.24 15.14 -2.51
N MET A 45 -10.51 14.15 -1.99
CA MET A 45 -11.11 13.09 -1.19
C MET A 45 -11.30 13.56 0.24
N GLU A 46 -12.39 13.12 0.87
CA GLU A 46 -12.55 13.23 2.31
C GLU A 46 -11.74 12.11 2.98
N PHE A 47 -10.46 12.35 3.23
CA PHE A 47 -9.64 11.47 4.05
C PHE A 47 -10.04 11.66 5.52
N LYS A 48 -10.50 10.60 6.16
CA LYS A 48 -10.74 10.61 7.61
C LYS A 48 -9.41 10.27 8.29
N PRO A 49 -8.74 11.24 8.93
CA PRO A 49 -7.44 10.98 9.55
C PRO A 49 -7.56 9.92 10.64
N TYR A 50 -6.54 9.08 10.71
CA TYR A 50 -6.35 8.06 11.74
C TYR A 50 -4.86 7.95 12.08
N GLY A 51 -4.56 7.58 13.33
CA GLY A 51 -3.18 7.53 13.84
C GLY A 51 -2.60 6.12 13.92
N LEU A 52 -3.41 5.07 13.72
CA LEU A 52 -2.94 3.69 13.76
C LEU A 52 -3.54 2.87 12.60
N HIS A 53 -2.68 2.24 11.81
CA HIS A 53 -3.09 1.25 10.80
C HIS A 53 -2.59 -0.15 11.19
N ILE A 54 -3.51 -1.09 11.30
CA ILE A 54 -3.22 -2.50 11.45
C ILE A 54 -3.53 -3.23 10.14
N MET A 55 -2.50 -3.83 9.54
CA MET A 55 -2.62 -4.71 8.38
C MET A 55 -2.56 -6.16 8.85
N VAL A 56 -3.59 -6.95 8.56
CA VAL A 56 -3.72 -8.34 8.99
C VAL A 56 -3.53 -9.25 7.78
N GLY A 57 -2.55 -10.15 7.84
CA GLY A 57 -2.34 -11.18 6.83
C GLY A 57 -3.50 -12.16 6.81
N SER A 58 -4.19 -12.24 5.67
CA SER A 58 -5.43 -13.00 5.49
C SER A 58 -5.46 -13.79 4.19
N GLY A 59 -4.29 -14.07 3.60
CA GLY A 59 -4.20 -14.81 2.34
C GLY A 59 -4.79 -14.07 1.14
N ALA A 60 -5.02 -14.78 0.05
CA ALA A 60 -5.28 -14.19 -1.26
C ALA A 60 -6.57 -13.33 -1.32
N PRO A 61 -6.58 -12.19 -2.06
CA PRO A 61 -7.77 -11.34 -2.20
C PRO A 61 -9.01 -12.04 -2.76
N SER A 62 -8.82 -13.13 -3.52
CA SER A 62 -9.89 -13.92 -4.12
C SER A 62 -10.72 -14.70 -3.10
N THR A 63 -10.22 -14.89 -1.87
CA THR A 63 -10.92 -15.62 -0.82
C THR A 63 -11.67 -14.70 0.15
N TRP A 64 -11.55 -13.38 0.00
CA TRP A 64 -12.19 -12.44 0.92
C TRP A 64 -13.67 -12.26 0.59
N PRO A 65 -14.56 -12.23 1.60
CA PRO A 65 -15.94 -11.82 1.40
C PRO A 65 -16.00 -10.32 1.05
N SER A 66 -17.10 -9.88 0.44
CA SER A 66 -17.32 -8.48 0.06
C SER A 66 -17.14 -7.48 1.23
N ASN A 67 -17.33 -7.94 2.46
CA ASN A 67 -16.96 -7.21 3.66
C ASN A 67 -16.04 -8.06 4.53
N TRP A 68 -14.73 -7.79 4.47
CA TRP A 68 -13.73 -8.55 5.24
C TRP A 68 -13.94 -8.46 6.77
N ASP A 69 -14.57 -7.38 7.26
CA ASP A 69 -14.88 -7.17 8.68
C ASP A 69 -15.86 -8.23 9.23
N THR A 70 -16.53 -9.01 8.36
CA THR A 70 -17.45 -10.08 8.78
C THR A 70 -16.77 -11.42 9.05
N THR A 71 -15.49 -11.56 8.68
CA THR A 71 -14.65 -12.72 9.04
C THR A 71 -14.38 -12.74 10.55
N ASP A 72 -14.06 -13.90 11.10
CA ASP A 72 -13.82 -14.01 12.55
C ASP A 72 -12.61 -13.17 12.99
N THR A 73 -11.51 -13.21 12.23
CA THR A 73 -10.34 -12.36 12.45
C THR A 73 -10.67 -10.87 12.27
N GLY A 74 -11.46 -10.51 11.25
CA GLY A 74 -11.88 -9.12 11.04
C GLY A 74 -12.73 -8.58 12.19
N LYS A 75 -13.73 -9.35 12.63
CA LYS A 75 -14.55 -9.01 13.81
C LYS A 75 -13.69 -8.85 15.06
N ALA A 76 -12.72 -9.74 15.26
CA ALA A 76 -11.82 -9.68 16.41
C ALA A 76 -11.05 -8.35 16.49
N PHE A 77 -10.39 -7.95 15.40
CA PHE A 77 -9.65 -6.68 15.38
C PHE A 77 -10.55 -5.45 15.39
N VAL A 78 -11.70 -5.48 14.70
CA VAL A 78 -12.66 -4.36 14.73
C VAL A 78 -13.26 -4.18 16.11
N ALA A 79 -13.57 -5.26 16.83
CA ALA A 79 -14.05 -5.21 18.21
C ALA A 79 -12.96 -4.70 19.16
N ALA A 80 -11.72 -5.19 19.03
CA ALA A 80 -10.58 -4.71 19.81
C ALA A 80 -10.33 -3.21 19.62
N ALA A 81 -10.37 -2.73 18.37
CA ALA A 81 -10.19 -1.32 18.03
C ALA A 81 -11.29 -0.41 18.61
N LYS A 82 -12.52 -0.93 18.79
CA LYS A 82 -13.63 -0.20 19.43
C LYS A 82 -13.58 -0.26 20.96
N GLY A 83 -13.03 -1.34 21.52
CA GLY A 83 -13.00 -1.58 22.97
C GLY A 83 -11.81 -0.95 23.69
N VAL A 84 -10.74 -0.62 22.96
CA VAL A 84 -9.54 0.00 23.53
C VAL A 84 -9.82 1.48 23.88
N LYS A 85 -9.43 1.90 25.08
CA LYS A 85 -9.56 3.31 25.50
C LYS A 85 -8.36 4.09 24.97
N SER A 86 -8.56 4.76 23.83
CA SER A 86 -7.54 5.61 23.21
C SER A 86 -8.21 6.69 22.36
N ASP A 87 -7.59 7.87 22.31
CA ASP A 87 -7.96 8.94 21.38
C ASP A 87 -7.46 8.66 19.95
N VAL A 88 -6.60 7.66 19.77
CA VAL A 88 -6.04 7.26 18.48
C VAL A 88 -7.10 6.49 17.68
N LYS A 89 -7.55 7.08 16.58
CA LYS A 89 -8.40 6.38 15.61
C LYS A 89 -7.61 5.24 14.95
N VAL A 90 -8.20 4.04 14.95
CA VAL A 90 -7.58 2.84 14.39
C VAL A 90 -8.27 2.42 13.09
N LYS A 91 -7.47 2.16 12.06
CA LYS A 91 -7.89 1.49 10.84
C LYS A 91 -7.36 0.07 10.82
N VAL A 92 -8.24 -0.91 10.56
CA VAL A 92 -7.84 -2.30 10.33
C VAL A 92 -8.09 -2.65 8.86
N THR A 93 -7.18 -3.41 8.25
CA THR A 93 -7.26 -3.79 6.84
C THR A 93 -6.65 -5.18 6.66
N ALA A 94 -7.27 -5.99 5.81
CA ALA A 94 -6.74 -7.31 5.43
C ALA A 94 -5.71 -7.15 4.31
N CYS A 95 -4.70 -8.01 4.25
CA CYS A 95 -3.71 -8.04 3.18
C CYS A 95 -3.33 -9.46 2.79
N ASP A 96 -2.72 -9.62 1.62
CA ASP A 96 -2.33 -10.91 1.06
C ASP A 96 -1.01 -11.46 1.61
N ALA A 97 -0.49 -10.86 2.68
CA ALA A 97 0.56 -11.47 3.48
C ALA A 97 0.11 -12.80 4.09
N PRO A 98 1.07 -13.68 4.48
CA PRO A 98 0.76 -14.94 5.14
C PRO A 98 -0.16 -14.79 6.35
N VAL A 99 -1.06 -15.74 6.52
CA VAL A 99 -1.91 -15.82 7.72
C VAL A 99 -1.03 -15.88 8.97
N GLY A 100 -1.39 -15.11 9.99
CA GLY A 100 -0.61 -14.97 11.23
C GLY A 100 0.36 -13.80 11.22
N HIS A 101 0.55 -13.10 10.09
CA HIS A 101 1.29 -11.84 10.08
C HIS A 101 0.37 -10.67 10.46
N VAL A 102 0.82 -9.80 11.36
CA VAL A 102 0.12 -8.55 11.70
C VAL A 102 1.11 -7.40 11.67
N PHE A 103 0.92 -6.45 10.78
CA PHE A 103 1.75 -5.25 10.67
C PHE A 103 1.07 -4.08 11.36
N VAL A 104 1.87 -3.26 12.03
CA VAL A 104 1.38 -2.10 12.79
C VAL A 104 2.16 -0.85 12.38
N PHE A 105 1.43 0.16 11.92
CA PHE A 105 1.97 1.46 11.50
C PHE A 105 1.34 2.59 12.31
N PRO A 106 2.11 3.62 12.74
CA PRO A 106 3.46 3.96 12.26
C PRO A 106 4.62 3.21 12.95
N ALA A 107 4.35 2.31 13.90
CA ALA A 107 5.39 1.56 14.62
C ALA A 107 6.36 0.79 13.69
N SER A 108 5.95 0.46 12.46
CA SER A 108 6.74 -0.29 11.47
C SER A 108 7.26 -1.61 12.05
N VAL A 109 6.34 -2.35 12.68
CA VAL A 109 6.62 -3.67 13.24
C VAL A 109 5.67 -4.73 12.70
N ARG A 110 6.14 -5.97 12.67
CA ARG A 110 5.37 -7.17 12.36
C ARG A 110 5.33 -8.11 13.55
N TYR A 111 4.14 -8.54 13.95
CA TYR A 111 3.92 -9.73 14.78
C TYR A 111 3.73 -10.95 13.89
N GLU A 112 4.24 -12.10 14.34
CA GLU A 112 4.13 -13.37 13.64
C GLU A 112 3.55 -14.42 14.59
N PHE A 113 2.38 -14.93 14.21
CA PHE A 113 1.63 -15.96 14.92
C PHE A 113 1.64 -17.25 14.09
N GLN A 114 1.56 -18.39 14.77
CA GLN A 114 1.50 -19.70 14.09
C GLN A 114 0.18 -19.93 13.33
N SER A 115 -0.85 -19.17 13.66
CA SER A 115 -2.19 -19.26 13.09
C SER A 115 -2.87 -17.88 13.11
N ASN A 116 -4.16 -17.82 12.75
CA ASN A 116 -4.93 -16.58 12.85
C ASN A 116 -4.86 -16.00 14.27
N PRO A 117 -4.55 -14.69 14.44
CA PRO A 117 -4.56 -14.05 15.75
C PRO A 117 -5.95 -14.14 16.39
N THR A 118 -5.99 -14.41 17.69
CA THR A 118 -7.23 -14.47 18.47
C THR A 118 -7.75 -13.07 18.80
N SER A 119 -8.97 -13.00 19.36
CA SER A 119 -9.50 -11.75 19.91
C SER A 119 -8.66 -11.18 21.06
N THR A 120 -8.03 -12.05 21.85
CA THR A 120 -7.09 -11.66 22.91
C THR A 120 -5.84 -11.05 22.31
N ASP A 121 -5.26 -11.67 21.27
CA ASP A 121 -4.06 -11.15 20.60
C ASP A 121 -4.33 -9.78 19.97
N ALA A 122 -5.45 -9.64 19.27
CA ALA A 122 -5.88 -8.37 18.71
C ALA A 122 -6.00 -7.29 19.80
N THR A 123 -6.69 -7.59 20.91
CA THR A 123 -6.85 -6.65 22.03
C THR A 123 -5.51 -6.21 22.61
N ARG A 124 -4.57 -7.14 22.79
CA ARG A 124 -3.23 -6.82 23.31
C ARG A 124 -2.43 -5.94 22.35
N ILE A 125 -2.43 -6.26 21.06
CA ILE A 125 -1.78 -5.42 20.04
C ILE A 125 -2.34 -4.00 20.10
N LEU A 126 -3.67 -3.86 20.17
CA LEU A 126 -4.34 -2.57 20.27
C LEU A 126 -3.95 -1.81 21.54
N ARG A 127 -3.89 -2.47 22.71
CA ARG A 127 -3.47 -1.83 23.97
C ARG A 127 -2.04 -1.32 23.91
N VAL A 128 -1.11 -2.12 23.37
CA VAL A 128 0.29 -1.73 23.21
C VAL A 128 0.42 -0.50 22.31
N HIS A 129 -0.25 -0.50 21.15
CA HIS A 129 0.01 0.52 20.11
C HIS A 129 -0.92 1.73 20.17
N ALA A 130 -2.20 1.54 20.51
CA ALA A 130 -3.19 2.61 20.63
C ALA A 130 -3.25 3.23 22.03
N SER A 131 -3.23 2.43 23.10
CA SER A 131 -3.28 2.92 24.49
C SER A 131 -1.91 3.09 25.16
N LYS A 132 -0.82 2.72 24.48
CA LYS A 132 0.56 2.78 25.01
C LYS A 132 0.77 1.94 26.29
N GLU A 133 0.01 0.86 26.45
CA GLU A 133 0.11 -0.07 27.58
C GLU A 133 1.21 -1.11 27.32
N ALA A 134 2.47 -0.74 27.54
CA ALA A 134 3.64 -1.56 27.18
C ALA A 134 3.65 -2.96 27.82
N ASN A 135 3.09 -3.13 29.02
CA ASN A 135 3.07 -4.40 29.75
C ASN A 135 2.31 -5.51 29.02
N GLU A 136 1.30 -5.17 28.22
CA GLU A 136 0.53 -6.14 27.41
C GLU A 136 1.39 -6.80 26.33
N GLY A 137 2.50 -6.16 25.94
CA GLY A 137 3.44 -6.69 24.96
C GLY A 137 4.21 -7.92 25.44
N THR A 138 4.30 -8.15 26.76
CA THR A 138 5.00 -9.32 27.33
C THR A 138 4.31 -10.65 27.02
N LEU A 139 3.03 -10.61 26.68
CA LEU A 139 2.20 -11.76 26.36
C LEU A 139 1.96 -11.92 24.85
N LEU A 140 2.63 -11.11 24.02
CA LEU A 140 2.61 -11.20 22.57
C LEU A 140 3.92 -11.83 22.07
N PRO A 141 3.91 -12.47 20.89
CA PRO A 141 5.13 -12.81 20.19
C PRO A 141 6.02 -11.58 20.02
N LYS A 142 7.34 -11.76 20.05
CA LYS A 142 8.28 -10.67 19.77
C LYS A 142 8.02 -10.14 18.36
N CYS A 143 7.75 -8.85 18.26
CA CYS A 143 7.62 -8.19 16.96
C CYS A 143 9.00 -7.88 16.36
N SER A 144 9.06 -7.83 15.03
CA SER A 144 10.27 -7.49 14.27
C SER A 144 10.06 -6.20 13.49
N PRO A 145 11.10 -5.35 13.33
CA PRO A 145 11.00 -4.17 12.48
C PRO A 145 10.77 -4.58 11.02
N VAL A 146 10.04 -3.74 10.29
CA VAL A 146 9.82 -3.90 8.85
C VAL A 146 10.35 -2.72 8.06
N GLY A 147 10.76 -3.00 6.82
CA GLY A 147 11.14 -1.96 5.85
C GLY A 147 9.91 -1.29 5.22
N PRO A 148 10.10 -0.52 4.13
CA PRO A 148 9.01 0.09 3.41
C PRO A 148 7.99 -0.94 2.90
N MET A 149 6.71 -0.62 3.01
CA MET A 149 5.61 -1.49 2.60
C MET A 149 4.55 -0.74 1.81
N ILE A 150 4.08 -1.35 0.73
CA ILE A 150 3.08 -0.82 -0.17
C ILE A 150 1.87 -1.73 -0.14
N PHE A 151 0.70 -1.18 0.14
CA PHE A 151 -0.56 -1.92 0.13
C PHE A 151 -1.50 -1.33 -0.92
N VAL A 152 -1.92 -2.16 -1.87
CA VAL A 152 -2.76 -1.76 -3.02
C VAL A 152 -4.13 -2.42 -2.92
N CYS A 153 -5.19 -1.61 -2.92
CA CYS A 153 -6.55 -2.13 -2.82
C CYS A 153 -6.89 -3.00 -4.04
N SER A 154 -7.08 -4.30 -3.81
CA SER A 154 -7.43 -5.28 -4.85
C SER A 154 -8.71 -6.06 -4.52
N HIS A 155 -9.59 -5.46 -3.71
CA HIS A 155 -10.77 -6.12 -3.15
C HIS A 155 -11.92 -6.24 -4.16
N ALA A 156 -11.80 -7.18 -5.12
CA ALA A 156 -12.75 -7.37 -6.21
C ALA A 156 -14.18 -7.69 -5.73
N ALA A 157 -14.32 -8.48 -4.66
CA ALA A 157 -15.61 -8.82 -4.07
C ALA A 157 -16.33 -7.61 -3.45
N ARG A 158 -15.59 -6.56 -3.07
CA ARG A 158 -16.15 -5.31 -2.58
C ARG A 158 -16.56 -4.39 -3.71
N ASP A 159 -15.70 -4.24 -4.72
CA ASP A 159 -15.93 -3.34 -5.85
C ASP A 159 -15.12 -3.75 -7.09
N ALA A 160 -15.78 -3.74 -8.24
CA ALA A 160 -15.19 -4.13 -9.52
C ALA A 160 -14.04 -3.23 -9.95
N ARG A 161 -14.05 -1.94 -9.58
CA ARG A 161 -12.96 -0.99 -9.87
C ARG A 161 -11.68 -1.37 -9.14
N CYS A 162 -11.80 -1.74 -7.87
CA CYS A 162 -10.66 -2.25 -7.09
C CYS A 162 -10.16 -3.58 -7.65
N GLY A 163 -11.06 -4.47 -8.06
CA GLY A 163 -10.70 -5.74 -8.71
C GLY A 163 -10.02 -5.57 -10.07
N ALA A 164 -10.36 -4.52 -10.82
CA ALA A 164 -9.78 -4.23 -12.12
C ALA A 164 -8.41 -3.52 -11.99
N CYS A 165 -8.33 -2.44 -11.21
CA CYS A 165 -7.11 -1.64 -11.08
C CYS A 165 -6.04 -2.31 -10.19
N GLY A 166 -6.45 -2.93 -9.08
CA GLY A 166 -5.57 -3.38 -8.01
C GLY A 166 -4.49 -4.37 -8.46
N PRO A 167 -4.85 -5.52 -9.08
CA PRO A 167 -3.87 -6.51 -9.53
C PRO A 167 -2.85 -5.96 -10.54
N VAL A 168 -3.28 -5.05 -11.43
CA VAL A 168 -2.37 -4.40 -12.39
C VAL A 168 -1.35 -3.54 -11.63
N LEU A 169 -1.82 -2.71 -10.70
CA LEU A 169 -0.94 -1.86 -9.90
C LEU A 169 0.01 -2.66 -9.00
N VAL A 170 -0.44 -3.74 -8.36
CA VAL A 170 0.43 -4.61 -7.56
C VAL A 170 1.61 -5.10 -8.40
N ASN A 171 1.35 -5.56 -9.62
CA ASN A 171 2.41 -6.01 -10.53
C ASN A 171 3.31 -4.85 -10.96
N THR A 172 2.73 -3.71 -11.34
CA THR A 172 3.51 -2.53 -11.75
C THR A 172 4.40 -2.00 -10.63
N PHE A 173 3.92 -1.96 -9.39
CA PHE A 173 4.75 -1.57 -8.23
C PHE A 173 5.93 -2.54 -8.06
N ARG A 174 5.70 -3.86 -8.13
CA ARG A 174 6.77 -4.86 -8.04
C ARG A 174 7.80 -4.73 -9.16
N GLU A 175 7.34 -4.50 -10.39
CA GLU A 175 8.20 -4.29 -11.56
C GLU A 175 9.07 -3.02 -11.42
N GLU A 176 8.48 -1.90 -11.02
CA GLU A 176 9.21 -0.64 -10.84
C GLU A 176 10.17 -0.70 -9.65
N ILE A 177 9.80 -1.33 -8.53
CA ILE A 177 10.71 -1.58 -7.40
C ILE A 177 11.94 -2.36 -7.86
N ALA A 178 11.74 -3.44 -8.63
CA ALA A 178 12.84 -4.25 -9.15
C ALA A 178 13.71 -3.44 -10.14
N SER A 179 13.09 -2.66 -11.03
CA SER A 179 13.75 -1.79 -12.01
C SER A 179 14.61 -0.71 -11.35
N LEU A 180 14.09 -0.08 -10.29
CA LEU A 180 14.76 0.95 -9.50
C LEU A 180 15.73 0.37 -8.44
N ARG A 181 15.73 -0.95 -8.23
CA ARG A 181 16.51 -1.64 -7.18
C ARG A 181 16.17 -1.14 -5.77
N LEU A 182 14.90 -0.84 -5.53
CA LEU A 182 14.39 -0.42 -4.22
C LEU A 182 14.10 -1.66 -3.34
N ALA A 183 14.18 -1.47 -2.03
CA ALA A 183 13.83 -2.49 -1.05
C ALA A 183 12.48 -2.14 -0.41
N ALA A 184 11.40 -2.71 -0.96
CA ALA A 184 10.04 -2.54 -0.43
C ALA A 184 9.18 -3.76 -0.72
N ASP A 185 8.32 -4.13 0.23
CA ASP A 185 7.34 -5.19 0.03
C ASP A 185 6.03 -4.64 -0.54
N VAL A 186 5.39 -5.39 -1.44
CA VAL A 186 4.11 -4.99 -2.06
C VAL A 186 3.06 -6.05 -1.81
N PHE A 187 1.96 -5.64 -1.18
CA PHE A 187 0.82 -6.47 -0.84
C PHE A 187 -0.46 -5.96 -1.50
N ALA A 188 -1.31 -6.89 -1.92
CA ALA A 188 -2.71 -6.57 -2.16
C ALA A 188 -3.43 -6.43 -0.81
N CYS A 189 -4.35 -5.48 -0.70
CA CYS A 189 -5.12 -5.27 0.51
C CYS A 189 -6.63 -5.16 0.28
N SER A 190 -7.38 -5.34 1.36
CA SER A 190 -8.81 -5.10 1.41
C SER A 190 -9.11 -3.60 1.27
N HIS A 191 -10.38 -3.24 1.35
CA HIS A 191 -10.82 -1.94 0.84
C HIS A 191 -10.23 -0.74 1.61
N ILE A 192 -9.44 0.06 0.90
CA ILE A 192 -8.94 1.38 1.31
C ILE A 192 -9.34 2.42 0.25
N GLY A 193 -9.31 3.71 0.59
CA GLY A 193 -9.48 4.82 -0.36
C GLY A 193 -10.92 5.19 -0.69
N GLY A 194 -11.86 4.26 -0.53
CA GLY A 194 -13.17 4.39 -1.18
C GLY A 194 -13.07 4.01 -2.67
N HIS A 195 -14.03 3.23 -3.16
CA HIS A 195 -13.95 2.64 -4.50
C HIS A 195 -14.10 3.67 -5.63
N LYS A 196 -14.73 4.83 -5.34
CA LYS A 196 -14.77 5.97 -6.25
C LYS A 196 -13.37 6.34 -6.72
N TYR A 197 -12.37 6.22 -5.84
CA TYR A 197 -10.97 6.61 -6.08
C TYR A 197 -10.05 5.44 -6.51
N ALA A 198 -10.62 4.29 -6.88
CA ALA A 198 -9.88 3.06 -7.16
C ALA A 198 -8.68 3.26 -8.09
N GLY A 199 -7.64 2.45 -7.85
CA GLY A 199 -6.26 2.90 -7.98
C GLY A 199 -5.72 3.37 -6.63
N ASN A 200 -6.19 2.77 -5.53
CA ASN A 200 -5.83 3.17 -4.17
C ASN A 200 -4.59 2.41 -3.70
N ALA A 201 -3.60 3.13 -3.20
CA ALA A 201 -2.40 2.58 -2.59
C ALA A 201 -2.06 3.35 -1.30
N ILE A 202 -1.48 2.66 -0.33
CA ILE A 202 -0.83 3.27 0.83
C ILE A 202 0.61 2.81 0.87
N ILE A 203 1.53 3.76 1.09
CA ILE A 203 2.97 3.48 1.18
C ILE A 203 3.43 3.89 2.57
N PHE A 204 3.86 2.91 3.34
CA PHE A 204 4.53 3.14 4.61
C PHE A 204 6.04 3.11 4.39
N ALA A 205 6.70 4.22 4.68
CA ALA A 205 8.15 4.34 4.55
C ALA A 205 8.70 5.31 5.60
N ALA A 206 9.98 5.14 5.94
CA ALA A 206 10.67 6.08 6.80
C ALA A 206 10.90 7.42 6.06
N ARG A 207 10.47 8.51 6.69
CA ARG A 207 10.69 9.91 6.30
C ARG A 207 11.13 10.65 7.56
N ASP A 208 12.28 11.33 7.51
CA ASP A 208 12.80 12.11 8.64
C ASP A 208 12.87 11.33 9.97
N ARG A 209 13.24 10.04 9.88
CA ARG A 209 13.36 9.09 11.00
C ARG A 209 12.04 8.67 11.64
N GLN A 210 10.89 8.95 11.02
CA GLN A 210 9.58 8.46 11.43
C GLN A 210 8.89 7.74 10.25
N SER A 211 8.10 6.71 10.54
CA SER A 211 7.31 6.06 9.50
C SER A 211 6.13 6.93 9.13
N ARG A 212 6.03 7.30 7.85
CA ARG A 212 4.87 8.00 7.28
C ARG A 212 4.08 7.03 6.41
N GLY A 213 2.75 7.06 6.52
CA GLY A 213 1.85 6.27 5.67
C GLY A 213 1.17 7.14 4.63
N ASP A 214 1.78 7.34 3.47
CA ASP A 214 1.24 8.20 2.40
C ASP A 214 0.12 7.49 1.62
N TRP A 215 -0.99 8.18 1.43
CA TRP A 215 -2.17 7.66 0.75
C TRP A 215 -2.32 8.22 -0.65
N PHE A 216 -2.60 7.33 -1.59
CA PHE A 216 -2.79 7.66 -2.99
C PHE A 216 -4.10 7.08 -3.51
N GLY A 217 -4.80 7.85 -4.34
CA GLY A 217 -5.97 7.44 -5.11
C GLY A 217 -5.79 7.80 -6.59
N TYR A 218 -6.59 7.20 -7.46
CA TYR A 218 -6.45 7.33 -8.93
C TYR A 218 -5.04 7.06 -9.45
N VAL A 219 -4.29 6.17 -8.78
CA VAL A 219 -2.99 5.74 -9.27
C VAL A 219 -3.19 4.97 -10.57
N LYS A 220 -2.42 5.37 -11.59
CA LYS A 220 -2.31 4.71 -12.90
C LYS A 220 -0.92 4.08 -13.02
N PRO A 221 -0.72 3.06 -13.87
CA PRO A 221 0.58 2.39 -14.02
C PRO A 221 1.73 3.34 -14.36
N ASP A 222 1.49 4.34 -15.21
CA ASP A 222 2.47 5.36 -15.62
C ASP A 222 2.90 6.31 -14.48
N ARG A 223 2.11 6.40 -13.40
CA ARG A 223 2.39 7.24 -12.22
C ARG A 223 3.18 6.53 -11.13
N VAL A 224 3.22 5.19 -11.16
CA VAL A 224 3.82 4.36 -10.09
C VAL A 224 5.27 4.74 -9.83
N ARG A 225 6.06 4.95 -10.90
CA ARG A 225 7.47 5.29 -10.78
C ARG A 225 7.68 6.60 -10.02
N THR A 226 6.94 7.64 -10.38
CA THR A 226 7.01 8.95 -9.70
C THR A 226 6.63 8.84 -8.23
N ILE A 227 5.57 8.09 -7.91
CA ILE A 227 5.14 7.84 -6.54
C ILE A 227 6.23 7.14 -5.72
N LEU A 228 6.91 6.12 -6.28
CA LEU A 228 8.00 5.42 -5.59
C LEU A 228 9.18 6.34 -5.30
N ARG A 229 9.58 7.17 -6.25
CA ARG A 229 10.66 8.15 -6.08
C ARG A 229 10.32 9.18 -4.98
N TYR A 230 9.10 9.70 -5.03
CA TYR A 230 8.57 10.60 -4.01
C TYR A 230 8.48 9.99 -2.61
N THR A 231 8.11 8.71 -2.49
CA THR A 231 7.84 8.06 -1.18
C THR A 231 9.00 7.27 -0.59
N LEU A 232 9.95 6.80 -1.41
CA LEU A 232 11.08 5.99 -0.95
C LEU A 232 12.41 6.74 -1.07
N GLU A 233 12.63 7.52 -2.12
CA GLU A 233 13.91 8.20 -2.37
C GLU A 233 13.90 9.67 -1.90
N GLY A 234 12.71 10.27 -1.80
CA GLY A 234 12.57 11.68 -1.42
C GLY A 234 12.85 12.62 -2.59
N GLU A 235 12.84 12.09 -3.81
CA GLU A 235 12.88 12.88 -5.03
C GLU A 235 11.48 13.43 -5.30
N SER A 236 11.38 14.72 -5.61
CA SER A 236 10.14 15.48 -5.81
C SER A 236 9.46 15.98 -4.53
N ASP A 237 8.67 17.03 -4.68
CA ASP A 237 7.91 17.65 -3.60
C ASP A 237 6.42 17.65 -3.94
N LEU A 238 5.60 17.44 -2.91
CA LEU A 238 4.14 17.42 -2.98
C LEU A 238 3.59 18.70 -3.63
N LYS A 239 4.26 19.86 -3.51
CA LYS A 239 3.79 21.13 -4.10
C LYS A 239 4.19 21.34 -5.55
N SER A 240 5.21 20.64 -6.04
CA SER A 240 5.79 20.89 -7.36
C SER A 240 5.55 19.77 -8.36
N ASP A 241 5.24 18.55 -7.91
CA ASP A 241 4.97 17.42 -8.80
C ASP A 241 3.46 17.21 -9.05
N PRO A 242 2.96 17.46 -10.29
CA PRO A 242 1.55 17.31 -10.62
C PRO A 242 1.02 15.88 -10.45
N VAL A 243 1.87 14.85 -10.59
CA VAL A 243 1.48 13.45 -10.38
C VAL A 243 1.19 13.23 -8.90
N ILE A 244 2.06 13.74 -8.03
CA ILE A 244 1.88 13.61 -6.58
C ILE A 244 0.66 14.42 -6.14
N GLN A 245 0.49 15.66 -6.60
CA GLN A 245 -0.71 16.46 -6.31
C GLN A 245 -2.01 15.78 -6.76
N GLY A 246 -2.02 15.25 -7.98
CA GLY A 246 -3.19 14.61 -8.56
C GLY A 246 -3.56 13.30 -7.86
N THR A 247 -2.61 12.61 -7.21
CA THR A 247 -2.84 11.28 -6.61
C THR A 247 -2.82 11.24 -5.09
N TRP A 248 -2.11 12.13 -4.40
CA TRP A 248 -1.98 12.13 -2.94
C TRP A 248 -3.29 12.53 -2.26
N ARG A 249 -3.61 11.88 -1.13
CA ARG A 249 -4.90 12.00 -0.45
C ARG A 249 -4.79 12.23 1.06
N GLY A 250 -3.57 12.26 1.61
CA GLY A 250 -3.33 12.37 3.04
C GLY A 250 -2.23 11.43 3.49
N CYS A 251 -1.90 11.50 4.78
CA CYS A 251 -1.04 10.53 5.42
C CYS A 251 -1.58 10.08 6.78
N VAL A 252 -1.21 8.87 7.17
CA VAL A 252 -1.48 8.29 8.49
C VAL A 252 -0.67 9.02 9.54
N ASP A 253 -1.29 9.30 10.68
CA ASP A 253 -0.66 9.98 11.83
C ASP A 253 -0.14 11.39 11.53
N CYS A 254 -0.74 12.05 10.54
CA CYS A 254 -0.48 13.45 10.20
C CYS A 254 -1.60 14.32 10.77
N GLU A 255 -1.31 15.08 11.82
CA GLU A 255 -2.28 15.93 12.50
C GLU A 255 -2.76 17.09 11.60
N ASP A 256 -1.91 17.58 10.70
CA ASP A 256 -2.23 18.71 9.82
C ASP A 256 -1.79 18.49 8.37
N ILE A 257 -2.74 18.13 7.51
CA ILE A 257 -2.56 18.07 6.04
C ILE A 257 -2.11 19.44 5.50
N GLU A 258 -2.57 20.53 6.12
CA GLU A 258 -2.20 21.89 5.75
C GLU A 258 -0.76 22.25 6.16
N ASP A 259 -0.22 21.67 7.23
CA ASP A 259 1.16 21.94 7.67
C ASP A 259 2.18 21.12 6.89
N LEU A 260 1.83 19.92 6.40
CA LEU A 260 2.64 19.24 5.39
C LEU A 260 2.67 19.99 4.06
N ALA A 261 1.57 20.66 3.70
CA ALA A 261 1.53 21.60 2.58
C ALA A 261 2.21 22.94 2.89
N ARG A 262 2.74 23.18 4.10
CA ARG A 262 3.54 24.37 4.43
C ARG A 262 5.02 24.05 4.68
N SER A 263 5.34 22.84 5.13
CA SER A 263 6.67 22.45 5.63
C SER A 263 7.56 21.68 4.65
N THR A 264 7.10 21.33 3.45
CA THR A 264 7.94 20.83 2.34
C THR A 264 8.28 21.91 1.32
#